data_AF-A0A6L5QFM1-F1
#
_entry.id   AF-A0A6L5QFM1-F1
#
_cell.length_a   1.000
_cell.length_b   1.000
_cell.length_c   1.000
_cell.angle_alpha   90.00
_cell.angle_beta   90.00
_cell.angle_gamma   90.00
#
_symmetry.space_group_name_H-M   'P 1'
#
loop_
_entity.id
_entity.type
_entity.pdbx_description
1 polymer ?
#
loop_
_entity_poly.entity_id
_entity_poly.type
_entity_poly.pdbx_seq_one_letter_code
_entity_poly.pdbx_strand_id
1 'polypeptide(L)' 'MNNDRFMHDLEDYLASQRIPAGCEDCVVVHTQGLYVWMRPEQVRPDELICFYDGDYRQVLLPTDPRIKSRFQ' A
#
# COMPACT_ATOMS: atom_id res chain seq x y z
N MET A 1 -13.97 7.01 7.04
CA MET A 1 -12.78 6.78 7.89
C MET A 1 -11.98 8.06 7.90
N ASN A 2 -11.51 8.55 9.04
CA ASN A 2 -10.68 9.76 9.08
C ASN A 2 -9.30 9.40 8.52
N ASN A 3 -8.78 10.16 7.55
CA ASN A 3 -7.51 9.82 6.89
C ASN A 3 -6.34 9.67 7.87
N ASP A 4 -6.33 10.44 8.96
CA ASP A 4 -5.26 10.41 9.95
C ASP A 4 -5.18 9.06 10.70
N ARG A 5 -6.33 8.47 11.03
CA ARG A 5 -6.38 7.17 11.72
C ARG A 5 -5.94 6.04 10.80
N PHE A 6 -6.34 6.12 9.53
CA PHE A 6 -5.92 5.16 8.51
C PHE A 6 -4.40 5.15 8.30
N MET A 7 -3.77 6.32 8.27
CA MET A 7 -2.32 6.44 8.11
C MET A 7 -1.58 5.91 9.33
N HIS A 8 -2.09 6.17 10.54
CA HIS A 8 -1.49 5.66 11.77
C HIS A 8 -1.53 4.12 11.86
N ASP A 9 -2.70 3.52 11.61
CA ASP A 9 -2.87 2.05 11.64
C ASP A 9 -1.99 1.35 10.58
N LEU A 10 -1.75 2.02 9.44
CA LEU A 10 -0.86 1.54 8.38
C LEU A 10 0.62 1.63 8.76
N GLU A 11 1.05 2.73 9.37
CA GLU A 11 2.43 2.88 9.87
C GLU A 11 2.76 1.81 10.91
N ASP A 12 1.84 1.54 11.84
CA ASP A 12 1.98 0.48 12.85
C ASP A 12 2.06 -0.91 12.21
N TYR A 13 1.19 -1.19 11.22
CA TYR A 13 1.24 -2.44 10.47
C TYR A 13 2.60 -2.64 9.79
N LEU A 14 3.14 -1.61 9.13
CA LEU A 14 4.42 -1.68 8.45
C LEU A 14 5.60 -1.83 9.41
N ALA A 15 5.58 -1.11 10.53
CA ALA A 15 6.62 -1.24 11.56
C ALA A 15 6.65 -2.65 12.17
N SER A 16 5.51 -3.34 12.21
CA SER A 16 5.38 -4.67 12.78
C SER A 16 5.81 -5.81 11.84
N GLN A 17 5.94 -5.56 10.54
CA GLN A 17 6.11 -6.61 9.53
C GLN A 17 7.36 -6.40 8.68
N ARG A 18 8.03 -7.51 8.36
CA ARG A 18 8.98 -7.52 7.23
C ARG A 18 8.21 -7.75 5.94
N ILE A 19 8.69 -7.14 4.86
CA ILE A 19 8.17 -7.42 3.52
C ILE A 19 8.24 -8.94 3.28
N PRO A 20 7.12 -9.59 2.92
CA PRO A 20 7.13 -11.01 2.58
C PRO A 20 8.10 -11.29 1.43
N ALA A 21 8.78 -12.44 1.46
CA ALA A 21 9.66 -12.83 0.35
C ALA A 21 8.85 -13.00 -0.95
N GLY A 22 9.35 -12.51 -2.08
CA GLY A 22 8.64 -12.54 -3.37
C GLY A 22 7.61 -11.42 -3.55
N CYS A 23 7.62 -10.43 -2.67
CA CYS A 23 6.76 -9.24 -2.71
C CYS A 23 7.52 -7.93 -2.97
N GLU A 24 8.65 -8.02 -3.69
CA GLU A 24 9.51 -6.89 -4.08
C GLU A 24 8.84 -5.87 -5.02
N ASP A 25 7.62 -6.15 -5.48
CA ASP A 25 6.77 -5.23 -6.24
C ASP A 25 5.33 -5.17 -5.68
N CYS A 26 5.07 -5.77 -4.52
CA CYS A 26 3.74 -5.76 -3.90
C CYS A 26 3.41 -4.37 -3.33
N VAL A 27 2.11 -4.07 -3.32
CA VAL A 27 1.52 -2.92 -2.62
C VAL A 27 0.79 -3.40 -1.37
N VAL A 28 0.57 -2.49 -0.43
CA VAL A 28 -0.30 -2.79 0.73
C VAL A 28 -1.70 -2.29 0.41
N VAL A 29 -2.67 -3.18 0.55
CA VAL A 29 -4.07 -2.89 0.30
C VAL A 29 -4.82 -2.99 1.61
N HIS A 30 -5.68 -2.02 1.88
CA HIS A 30 -6.66 -2.14 2.95
C HIS A 30 -7.97 -2.70 2.39
N THR A 31 -8.19 -3.98 2.63
CA THR A 31 -9.36 -4.74 2.13
C THR A 31 -10.06 -5.43 3.29
N GLN A 32 -11.38 -5.33 3.34
CA GLN A 32 -12.22 -5.97 4.37
C GLN A 32 -11.79 -5.67 5.83
N GLY A 33 -11.17 -4.51 6.10
CA GLY A 33 -10.70 -4.13 7.44
C GLY A 33 -9.33 -4.69 7.83
N LEU A 34 -8.58 -5.24 6.86
CA LEU A 34 -7.24 -5.79 7.06
C LEU A 34 -6.26 -5.18 6.06
N TYR A 35 -4.99 -5.11 6.46
CA TYR A 35 -3.88 -4.77 5.57
C TYR A 35 -3.25 -6.04 5.01
N VAL A 36 -3.10 -6.10 3.69
CA VAL A 36 -2.51 -7.25 2.98
C VAL A 36 -1.51 -6.80 1.94
N TRP A 37 -0.45 -7.58 1.73
CA TRP A 37 0.45 -7.40 0.60
C TRP A 37 -0.15 -8.08 -0.63
N MET A 38 -0.31 -7.32 -1.72
CA MET A 38 -0.86 -7.82 -2.98
C MET A 38 -0.05 -7.31 -4.15
N ARG A 39 -0.03 -8.09 -5.24
CA ARG A 39 0.52 -7.56 -6.49
C ARG A 39 -0.42 -6.51 -7.07
N PRO A 40 0.10 -5.44 -7.68
CA PRO A 40 -0.75 -4.37 -8.21
C PRO A 40 -1.84 -4.84 -9.18
N GLU A 41 -1.54 -5.84 -10.01
CA GLU A 41 -2.48 -6.43 -10.96
C GLU A 41 -3.64 -7.19 -10.31
N GLN A 42 -3.56 -7.49 -9.01
CA GLN A 42 -4.60 -8.18 -8.25
C GLN A 42 -5.54 -7.20 -7.52
N VAL A 43 -5.17 -5.91 -7.46
CA VAL A 43 -5.89 -4.91 -6.67
C VAL A 43 -7.17 -4.51 -7.38
N ARG A 44 -8.28 -4.48 -6.63
CA ARG A 44 -9.58 -4.13 -7.19
C ARG A 44 -9.81 -2.62 -7.16
N PRO A 45 -10.65 -2.06 -8.06
CA PRO A 45 -10.88 -0.62 -8.16
C PRO A 45 -11.53 0.02 -6.93
N ASP A 46 -12.23 -0.78 -6.11
CA ASP A 46 -12.93 -0.37 -4.90
C ASP A 46 -12.07 -0.48 -3.62
N GLU A 47 -10.87 -1.03 -3.73
CA GLU A 47 -9.96 -1.20 -2.59
C GLU A 47 -9.10 0.05 -2.37
N LEU A 48 -8.85 0.37 -1.09
CA LEU A 48 -7.95 1.46 -0.71
C LEU A 48 -6.51 0.98 -0.87
N ILE A 49 -5.83 1.55 -1.86
CA ILE A 49 -4.46 1.18 -2.24
C ILE A 49 -3.46 2.11 -1.57
N CYS A 50 -2.50 1.52 -0.86
CA CYS A 50 -1.30 2.20 -0.37
C CYS A 50 -0.12 1.73 -1.20
N PHE A 51 0.38 2.63 -2.04
CA PHE A 51 1.56 2.37 -2.83
C PHE A 51 2.79 2.82 -2.04
N TYR A 52 3.97 2.33 -2.41
CA TYR A 52 5.20 2.73 -1.74
C TYR A 52 6.18 3.37 -2.71
N ASP A 53 7.01 4.29 -2.20
CA ASP A 53 8.28 4.60 -2.87
C ASP A 53 9.13 3.32 -2.94
N GLY A 54 10.01 3.18 -3.93
CA GLY A 54 10.70 1.92 -4.23
C GLY A 54 11.49 1.26 -3.10
N ASP A 55 11.64 1.93 -1.95
CA ASP A 55 12.30 1.43 -0.75
C ASP A 55 11.33 1.15 0.41
N TYR A 56 10.02 1.22 0.18
CA TYR A 56 8.96 0.90 1.15
C TYR A 56 8.93 1.78 2.40
N ARG A 57 9.39 3.03 2.28
CA ARG A 57 9.49 3.96 3.40
C ARG A 57 8.36 4.96 3.45
N GLN A 58 7.79 5.28 2.29
CA GLN A 58 6.73 6.27 2.19
C GLN A 58 5.48 5.70 1.53
N VAL A 59 4.34 5.87 2.19
CA VAL A 59 3.02 5.58 1.62
C VAL A 59 2.65 6.67 0.62
N LEU A 60 2.34 6.26 -0.60
CA LEU A 60 1.91 7.07 -1.72
C LEU A 60 0.40 6.85 -1.92
N LEU A 61 -0.34 7.95 -2.00
CA LEU A 61 -1.76 7.92 -2.31
C LEU A 61 -1.96 7.60 -3.80
N PRO A 62 -3.11 7.01 -4.22
CA PRO A 62 -3.40 6.74 -5.63
C PRO A 62 -3.32 7.96 -6.56
N THR A 63 -3.51 9.16 -6.00
CA THR A 63 -3.41 10.44 -6.72
C THR A 63 -1.98 10.96 -6.84
N ASP A 64 -1.00 10.33 -6.17
CA ASP A 64 0.40 10.75 -6.20
C ASP A 64 0.98 10.55 -7.62
N PRO A 65 1.63 11.57 -8.22
CA PRO A 65 2.13 11.48 -9.59
C PRO A 65 3.20 10.38 -9.78
N ARG A 66 3.88 9.94 -8.72
CA ARG A 66 4.88 8.86 -8.77
C ARG A 66 4.25 7.51 -9.11
N ILE A 67 2.96 7.33 -8.81
CA ILE A 67 2.18 6.11 -9.04
C ILE A 67 2.01 5.88 -10.54
N LYS A 68 1.64 6.94 -11.27
CA LYS A 68 1.34 6.88 -12.71
C LYS A 68 2.55 6.43 -13.53
N SER A 69 3.76 6.68 -13.04
CA SER A 69 5.00 6.26 -13.69
C SER A 69 5.29 4.75 -13.57
N ARG A 70 4.65 4.03 -12.63
CA ARG A 70 4.92 2.60 -12.38
C ARG A 70 3.93 1.63 -13.02
N PHE A 71 2.78 2.13 -13.49
CA PHE A 71 1.70 1.32 -14.08
C PHE A 71 1.47 1.60 -15.57
N GLN A 72 2.48 2.13 -16.26
CA GLN A 72 2.49 2.28 -17.72
C GLN A 72 3.13 1.07 -18.40
#